data_AF-A0A952L930-F1
#
_entry.id   AF-A0A952L930-F1
#
_cell.length_a   1.000
_cell.length_b   1.000
_cell.length_c   1.000
_cell.angle_alpha   90.00
_cell.angle_beta   90.00
_cell.angle_gamma   90.00
#
_symmetry.space_group_name_H-M   'P 1'
#
loop_
_entity.id
_entity.type
_entity.pdbx_description
1 polymer ?
#
loop_
_entity_poly.entity_id
_entity_poly.type
_entity_poly.pdbx_seq_one_letter_code
_entity_poly.pdbx_strand_id
1 'polypeptide(L)'
;MPPSRTSLESRSLLWRRSPLFSPRHPFAWWASSRRNARGAFLGAVTLVLALTGTSVVVWTTPSISPATSAARVVQSITEAEQLRTERDRLAARVAQLTAQLNNRSASLGYTRAQLDASSQAVASLKAQLSQLQAAQAAGAKPTTSSGHGSTSAAGRVTAPSKAELLNPASPYFGMYTEQAPFNFASFDATATKIGARPSMVGYFAGWDQTFRADAVTSAWKRNMLPMMTWESRPINDGNGVVDAPSYSLPNIIAGNFDAYLHQYAKDIVTTGLPLAIRLDHEMNSTWYPWVEDDGHGNSINGNRAGDYVKMWQHVHDIFQSEGANQFVIWVWAPNRVDNLTTSHRALAYLQSLYPGDGDVDWLGMSGYLRPPFTSGQQYTFDETFGTTLGQLRATAKKPIILAEVGASETDGHKPAWIANFFSGVNADANKDIIGFSWFDLAISTYVQGSLATNDWRIDSRPESLAAFTAGLLGPGSRFHLTAT
;
A
#
# COMPACT_ATOMS: atom_id res chain seq x y z
N MET A 1 29.18 27.45 -59.23
CA MET A 1 30.21 28.45 -58.87
C MET A 1 30.72 28.16 -57.47
N PRO A 2 32.02 28.39 -57.16
CA PRO A 2 32.62 28.41 -55.81
C PRO A 2 32.54 29.86 -55.24
N PRO A 3 33.29 30.30 -54.18
CA PRO A 3 34.27 29.65 -53.29
C PRO A 3 33.93 29.87 -51.77
N SER A 4 34.77 29.76 -50.73
CA SER A 4 36.22 29.48 -50.48
C SER A 4 36.35 28.79 -49.08
N ARG A 5 37.23 27.83 -48.76
CA ARG A 5 38.73 27.79 -48.70
C ARG A 5 39.33 28.87 -47.76
N THR A 6 40.29 28.61 -46.86
CA THR A 6 41.61 27.89 -46.95
C THR A 6 42.04 27.31 -45.57
N SER A 7 42.51 26.05 -45.40
CA SER A 7 43.86 25.41 -45.60
C SER A 7 44.96 25.80 -44.58
N LEU A 8 45.81 24.88 -44.05
CA LEU A 8 46.91 24.15 -44.75
C LEU A 8 47.44 22.87 -44.03
N GLU A 9 48.26 22.05 -44.71
CA GLU A 9 48.95 20.82 -44.23
C GLU A 9 50.49 20.92 -44.21
N SER A 10 51.22 19.97 -43.57
CA SER A 10 52.39 19.22 -44.13
C SER A 10 52.96 18.17 -43.11
N ARG A 11 53.08 16.85 -43.42
CA ARG A 11 54.16 16.07 -44.11
C ARG A 11 55.44 15.83 -43.26
N SER A 12 55.73 14.65 -42.71
CA SER A 12 56.30 13.37 -43.27
C SER A 12 57.85 13.34 -43.35
N LEU A 13 58.62 12.28 -42.98
CA LEU A 13 58.79 10.93 -43.61
C LEU A 13 59.65 9.93 -42.76
N LEU A 14 59.51 8.62 -43.07
CA LEU A 14 60.43 7.44 -43.04
C LEU A 14 61.86 7.54 -42.43
N TRP A 15 62.47 6.51 -41.80
CA TRP A 15 62.95 5.24 -42.42
C TRP A 15 63.35 4.11 -41.41
N ARG A 16 63.75 2.93 -41.91
CA ARG A 16 64.07 1.68 -41.17
C ARG A 16 65.36 1.00 -41.69
N ARG A 17 66.32 0.60 -40.82
CA ARG A 17 67.36 -0.45 -41.04
C ARG A 17 68.23 -0.71 -39.79
N SER A 18 69.08 -1.74 -39.84
CA SER A 18 69.98 -2.27 -38.78
C SER A 18 71.28 -2.79 -39.44
N PRO A 19 72.23 -3.44 -38.73
CA PRO A 19 73.01 -3.04 -37.54
C PRO A 19 74.54 -2.95 -37.88
N LEU A 20 75.44 -2.82 -36.89
CA LEU A 20 76.75 -3.55 -36.71
C LEU A 20 77.85 -2.79 -35.91
N PHE A 21 78.66 -3.57 -35.17
CA PHE A 21 80.01 -3.36 -34.60
C PHE A 21 80.40 -2.13 -33.71
N SER A 22 81.21 -2.46 -32.68
CA SER A 22 82.04 -1.59 -31.82
C SER A 22 83.54 -1.73 -32.26
N PRO A 23 84.62 -1.26 -31.55
CA PRO A 23 84.72 -0.58 -30.23
C PRO A 23 85.79 0.55 -30.07
N ARG A 24 85.84 1.18 -28.87
CA ARG A 24 87.02 1.61 -28.04
C ARG A 24 86.89 3.00 -27.36
N HIS A 25 87.53 3.05 -26.17
CA HIS A 25 87.59 4.07 -25.12
C HIS A 25 88.52 5.28 -25.43
N PRO A 26 88.74 6.25 -24.50
CA PRO A 26 87.85 6.92 -23.52
C PRO A 26 88.01 8.47 -23.52
N PHE A 27 87.23 9.17 -22.67
CA PHE A 27 87.66 10.44 -22.06
C PHE A 27 87.40 10.42 -20.54
N ALA A 28 88.25 11.07 -19.74
CA ALA A 28 88.22 10.99 -18.28
C ALA A 28 88.63 12.31 -17.59
N TRP A 29 87.89 12.67 -16.53
CA TRP A 29 88.10 13.80 -15.61
C TRP A 29 87.28 13.48 -14.33
N TRP A 30 87.66 13.76 -13.07
CA TRP A 30 88.75 14.58 -12.51
C TRP A 30 89.61 13.82 -11.47
N ALA A 31 90.10 14.52 -10.45
CA ALA A 31 90.94 14.06 -9.34
C ALA A 31 90.32 12.88 -8.54
N SER A 32 91.01 11.79 -8.16
CA SER A 32 92.42 11.55 -7.72
C SER A 32 92.68 11.51 -6.20
N SER A 33 91.97 10.63 -5.47
CA SER A 33 92.48 10.08 -4.20
C SER A 33 91.76 8.78 -3.81
N ARG A 34 92.52 7.71 -3.49
CA ARG A 34 91.96 6.46 -2.92
C ARG A 34 91.42 6.63 -1.49
N ARG A 35 91.68 7.77 -0.82
CA ARG A 35 91.06 8.12 0.48
C ARG A 35 89.69 8.79 0.28
N ASN A 36 89.57 9.69 -0.71
CA ASN A 36 88.36 10.51 -0.88
C ASN A 36 87.18 9.70 -1.46
N ALA A 37 87.43 8.71 -2.32
CA ALA A 37 86.36 7.85 -2.83
C ALA A 37 85.61 7.07 -1.72
N ARG A 38 86.33 6.65 -0.67
CA ARG A 38 85.72 6.03 0.52
C ARG A 38 84.91 7.04 1.33
N GLY A 39 85.42 8.27 1.51
CA GLY A 39 84.70 9.35 2.18
C GLY A 39 83.40 9.74 1.46
N ALA A 40 83.43 9.86 0.13
CA ALA A 40 82.24 10.17 -0.67
C ALA A 40 81.21 9.03 -0.63
N PHE A 41 81.65 7.76 -0.71
CA PHE A 41 80.76 6.60 -0.57
C PHE A 41 80.14 6.51 0.83
N LEU A 42 80.93 6.68 1.89
CA LEU A 42 80.42 6.73 3.26
C LEU A 42 79.47 7.91 3.49
N GLY A 43 79.76 9.08 2.93
CA GLY A 43 78.86 10.24 2.98
C GLY A 43 77.53 9.98 2.29
N ALA A 44 77.55 9.41 1.08
CA ALA A 44 76.33 9.04 0.35
C ALA A 44 75.52 7.96 1.08
N VAL A 45 76.17 6.90 1.59
CA VAL A 45 75.51 5.85 2.38
C VAL A 45 74.93 6.42 3.68
N THR A 46 75.66 7.30 4.37
CA THR A 46 75.16 7.95 5.60
C THR A 46 73.97 8.87 5.31
N LEU A 47 73.99 9.61 4.20
CA LEU A 47 72.88 10.45 3.77
C LEU A 47 71.65 9.60 3.39
N VAL A 48 71.84 8.51 2.66
CA VAL A 48 70.75 7.57 2.33
C VAL A 48 70.18 6.92 3.59
N LEU A 49 71.02 6.43 4.51
CA LEU A 49 70.56 5.87 5.79
C LEU A 49 69.86 6.92 6.66
N ALA A 50 70.32 8.17 6.67
CA ALA A 50 69.65 9.27 7.37
C ALA A 50 68.28 9.60 6.75
N LEU A 51 68.17 9.64 5.41
CA LEU A 51 66.91 9.89 4.70
C LEU A 51 65.94 8.70 4.80
N THR A 52 66.43 7.46 4.78
CA THR A 52 65.62 6.27 5.07
C THR A 52 65.17 6.28 6.53
N GLY A 53 66.05 6.65 7.46
CA GLY A 53 65.74 6.79 8.88
C GLY A 53 64.68 7.86 9.16
N THR A 54 64.81 9.07 8.59
CA THR A 54 63.79 10.12 8.74
C THR A 54 62.49 9.77 8.04
N SER A 55 62.53 9.09 6.89
CA SER A 55 61.33 8.56 6.24
C SER A 55 60.62 7.54 7.13
N VAL A 56 61.34 6.55 7.68
CA VAL A 56 60.80 5.57 8.63
C VAL A 56 60.24 6.27 9.88
N VAL A 57 60.95 7.25 10.45
CA VAL A 57 60.46 8.03 11.60
C VAL A 57 59.18 8.81 11.25
N VAL A 58 59.09 9.46 10.08
CA VAL A 58 57.86 10.14 9.64
C VAL A 58 56.71 9.14 9.49
N TRP A 59 56.94 7.98 8.85
CA TRP A 59 55.89 6.98 8.65
C TRP A 59 55.48 6.21 9.91
N THR A 60 56.35 6.12 10.93
CA THR A 60 56.08 5.39 12.20
C THR A 60 55.72 6.28 13.38
N THR A 61 56.01 7.59 13.35
CA THR A 61 55.66 8.51 14.44
C THR A 61 54.15 8.80 14.44
N PRO A 62 53.39 8.42 15.49
CA PRO A 62 51.93 8.42 15.43
C PRO A 62 51.28 9.77 15.12
N SER A 63 51.89 10.88 15.56
CA SER A 63 51.33 12.24 15.43
C SER A 63 51.43 12.83 14.02
N ILE A 64 52.43 12.43 13.23
CA ILE A 64 52.80 13.05 11.94
C ILE A 64 52.82 12.08 10.74
N SER A 65 52.60 10.78 10.97
CA SER A 65 52.52 9.81 9.86
C SER A 65 51.36 10.12 8.90
N PRO A 66 51.60 10.05 7.57
CA PRO A 66 50.53 10.13 6.57
C PRO A 66 49.46 9.06 6.79
N ALA A 67 49.83 7.87 7.28
CA ALA A 67 48.89 6.78 7.56
C ALA A 67 47.92 7.13 8.69
N THR A 68 48.40 7.63 9.85
CA THR A 68 47.53 8.06 10.96
C THR A 68 46.69 9.30 10.61
N SER A 69 47.16 10.11 9.66
CA SER A 69 46.43 11.29 9.19
C SER A 69 45.32 10.88 8.21
N ALA A 70 45.59 9.96 7.28
CA ALA A 70 44.58 9.36 6.42
C ALA A 70 43.54 8.57 7.23
N ALA A 71 43.95 7.78 8.22
CA ALA A 71 43.04 7.04 9.09
C ALA A 71 42.07 7.97 9.85
N ARG A 72 42.56 9.10 10.39
CA ARG A 72 41.70 10.10 11.04
C ARG A 72 40.73 10.80 10.08
N VAL A 73 41.14 11.02 8.82
CA VAL A 73 40.25 11.57 7.78
C VAL A 73 39.19 10.55 7.35
N VAL A 74 39.56 9.27 7.18
CA VAL A 74 38.59 8.21 6.88
C VAL A 74 37.61 8.04 8.03
N GLN A 75 38.07 8.02 9.28
CA GLN A 75 37.21 7.95 10.46
C GLN A 75 36.22 9.14 10.52
N SER A 76 36.68 10.38 10.34
CA SER A 76 35.78 11.54 10.38
C SER A 76 34.81 11.62 9.19
N ILE A 77 35.16 11.02 8.05
CA ILE A 77 34.21 10.80 6.93
C ILE A 77 33.15 9.77 7.35
N THR A 78 33.54 8.62 7.92
CA THR A 78 32.60 7.59 8.38
C THR A 78 31.66 8.11 9.48
N GLU A 79 32.18 8.88 10.44
CA GLU A 79 31.37 9.55 11.47
C GLU A 79 30.42 10.58 10.84
N ALA A 80 30.86 11.36 9.85
CA ALA A 80 30.00 12.30 9.13
C ALA A 80 28.93 11.60 8.26
N GLU A 81 29.20 10.41 7.73
CA GLU A 81 28.22 9.58 7.02
C GLU A 81 27.19 8.99 7.99
N GLN A 82 27.61 8.44 9.12
CA GLN A 82 26.71 7.99 10.19
C GLN A 82 25.79 9.12 10.68
N LEU A 83 26.34 10.31 10.94
CA LEU A 83 25.56 11.49 11.36
C LEU A 83 24.59 11.98 10.27
N ARG A 84 24.89 11.79 8.98
CA ARG A 84 23.92 12.04 7.89
C ARG A 84 22.80 11.01 7.89
N THR A 85 23.12 9.72 8.00
CA THR A 85 22.11 8.66 8.10
C THR A 85 21.21 8.83 9.32
N GLU A 86 21.76 9.24 10.46
CA GLU A 86 20.99 9.51 11.68
C GLU A 86 20.13 10.78 11.55
N ARG A 87 20.66 11.87 11.00
CA ARG A 87 19.89 13.08 10.63
C ARG A 87 18.69 12.71 9.75
N ASP A 88 18.90 11.88 8.72
CA ASP A 88 17.87 11.55 7.75
C ASP A 88 16.81 10.59 8.36
N ARG A 89 17.22 9.69 9.26
CA ARG A 89 16.33 8.88 10.10
C ARG A 89 15.51 9.74 11.07
N LEU A 90 16.09 10.78 11.66
CA LEU A 90 15.39 11.72 12.54
C LEU A 90 14.42 12.61 11.76
N ALA A 91 14.81 13.11 10.59
CA ALA A 91 13.93 13.86 9.68
C ALA A 91 12.73 13.01 9.22
N ALA A 92 12.96 11.74 8.87
CA ALA A 92 11.93 10.75 8.58
C ALA A 92 10.95 10.56 9.77
N ARG A 93 11.47 10.44 10.99
CA ARG A 93 10.63 10.29 12.20
C ARG A 93 9.82 11.55 12.49
N VAL A 94 10.37 12.75 12.27
CA VAL A 94 9.63 14.02 12.38
C VAL A 94 8.52 14.12 11.34
N ALA A 95 8.78 13.73 10.09
CA ALA A 95 7.75 13.67 9.05
C ALA A 95 6.62 12.68 9.39
N GLN A 96 6.96 11.47 9.87
CA GLN A 96 5.98 10.47 10.33
C GLN A 96 5.11 11.00 11.48
N LEU A 97 5.72 11.62 12.50
CA LEU A 97 5.01 12.20 13.64
C LEU A 97 4.12 13.38 13.20
N THR A 98 4.54 14.17 12.20
CA THR A 98 3.75 15.26 11.62
C THR A 98 2.51 14.72 10.88
N ALA A 99 2.66 13.65 10.09
CA ALA A 99 1.54 12.98 9.45
C ALA A 99 0.56 12.39 10.48
N GLN A 100 1.06 11.74 11.53
CA GLN A 100 0.23 11.23 12.64
C GLN A 100 -0.50 12.35 13.39
N LEU A 101 0.13 13.50 13.59
CA LEU A 101 -0.51 14.70 14.18
C LEU A 101 -1.60 15.28 13.28
N ASN A 102 -1.38 15.34 11.97
CA ASN A 102 -2.38 15.80 11.01
C ASN A 102 -3.60 14.85 10.98
N ASN A 103 -3.37 13.54 10.91
CA ASN A 103 -4.45 12.54 10.92
C ASN A 103 -5.24 12.58 12.24
N ARG A 104 -4.57 12.71 13.39
CA ARG A 104 -5.23 12.91 14.70
C ARG A 104 -6.01 14.22 14.76
N SER A 105 -5.50 15.30 14.16
CA SER A 105 -6.20 16.60 14.10
C SER A 105 -7.47 16.53 13.25
N ALA A 106 -7.42 15.83 12.11
CA ALA A 106 -8.59 15.53 11.29
C ALA A 106 -9.61 14.66 12.05
N SER A 107 -9.16 13.61 12.74
CA SER A 107 -10.00 12.75 13.59
C SER A 107 -10.66 13.52 14.73
N LEU A 108 -9.97 14.48 15.35
CA LEU A 108 -10.54 15.37 16.37
C LEU A 108 -11.58 16.34 15.76
N GLY A 109 -11.34 16.85 14.56
CA GLY A 109 -12.31 17.63 13.79
C GLY A 109 -13.58 16.84 13.48
N TYR A 110 -13.43 15.58 13.04
CA TYR A 110 -14.54 14.65 12.81
C TYR A 110 -15.32 14.36 14.10
N THR A 111 -14.60 14.03 15.19
CA THR A 111 -15.20 13.77 16.51
C THR A 111 -16.00 14.98 17.01
N ARG A 112 -15.51 16.19 16.77
CA ARG A 112 -16.22 17.44 17.09
C ARG A 112 -17.48 17.62 16.25
N ALA A 113 -17.41 17.41 14.94
CA ALA A 113 -18.59 17.48 14.07
C ALA A 113 -19.66 16.42 14.46
N GLN A 114 -19.23 15.23 14.87
CA GLN A 114 -20.11 14.18 15.39
C GLN A 114 -20.74 14.56 16.74
N LEU A 115 -20.00 15.22 17.63
CA LEU A 115 -20.51 15.76 18.90
C LEU A 115 -21.53 16.89 18.68
N ASP A 116 -21.26 17.79 17.73
CA ASP A 116 -22.16 18.88 17.36
C ASP A 116 -23.46 18.33 16.73
N ALA A 117 -23.36 17.35 15.82
CA ALA A 117 -24.52 16.66 15.25
C ALA A 117 -25.33 15.89 16.30
N SER A 118 -24.66 15.20 17.23
CA SER A 118 -25.31 14.49 18.35
C SER A 118 -26.03 15.48 19.28
N SER A 119 -25.44 16.65 19.52
CA SER A 119 -26.06 17.72 20.32
C SER A 119 -27.31 18.28 19.66
N GLN A 120 -27.32 18.42 18.32
CA GLN A 120 -28.50 18.81 17.55
C GLN A 120 -29.61 17.74 17.61
N ALA A 121 -29.25 16.45 17.54
CA ALA A 121 -30.21 15.35 17.70
C ALA A 121 -30.82 15.30 19.12
N VAL A 122 -30.03 15.54 20.17
CA VAL A 122 -30.54 15.67 21.55
C VAL A 122 -31.46 16.89 21.69
N ALA A 123 -31.18 17.99 21.00
CA ALA A 123 -32.05 19.16 20.99
C ALA A 123 -33.41 18.91 20.30
N SER A 124 -33.43 18.22 19.16
CA SER A 124 -34.68 17.89 18.45
C SER A 124 -35.52 16.87 19.22
N LEU A 125 -34.90 15.86 19.84
CA LEU A 125 -35.60 14.92 20.73
C LEU A 125 -36.22 15.62 21.95
N LYS A 126 -35.53 16.60 22.57
CA LYS A 126 -36.09 17.42 23.65
C LYS A 126 -37.26 18.31 23.21
N ALA A 127 -37.24 18.80 21.97
CA ALA A 127 -38.37 19.55 21.40
C ALA A 127 -39.59 18.64 21.16
N GLN A 128 -39.38 17.44 20.60
CA GLN A 128 -40.44 16.44 20.42
C GLN A 128 -41.04 15.98 21.76
N LEU A 129 -40.21 15.72 22.78
CA LEU A 129 -40.69 15.35 24.12
C LEU A 129 -41.55 16.46 24.74
N SER A 130 -41.12 17.72 24.63
CA SER A 130 -41.91 18.88 25.08
C SER A 130 -43.26 18.99 24.37
N GLN A 131 -43.32 18.71 23.05
CA GLN A 131 -44.56 18.70 22.27
C GLN A 131 -45.51 17.57 22.71
N LEU A 132 -44.99 16.36 22.94
CA LEU A 132 -45.78 15.22 23.44
C LEU A 132 -46.33 15.49 24.84
N GLN A 133 -45.52 16.05 25.74
CA GLN A 133 -45.94 16.45 27.09
C GLN A 133 -47.01 17.55 27.06
N ALA A 134 -46.88 18.54 26.17
CA ALA A 134 -47.90 19.58 25.98
C ALA A 134 -49.22 19.01 25.44
N ALA A 135 -49.17 18.09 24.46
CA ALA A 135 -50.36 17.42 23.94
C ALA A 135 -51.07 16.56 25.00
N GLN A 136 -50.30 15.87 25.85
CA GLN A 136 -50.81 15.08 26.96
C GLN A 136 -51.45 15.97 28.05
N ALA A 137 -50.81 17.09 28.40
CA ALA A 137 -51.31 18.06 29.37
C ALA A 137 -52.58 18.80 28.88
N ALA A 138 -52.72 19.00 27.57
CA ALA A 138 -53.90 19.60 26.96
C ALA A 138 -55.15 18.69 26.95
N GLY A 139 -55.04 17.43 27.42
CA GLY A 139 -56.17 16.49 27.47
C GLY A 139 -56.70 16.07 26.09
N ALA A 140 -55.92 16.29 25.02
CA ALA A 140 -56.36 16.08 23.65
C ALA A 140 -56.50 14.58 23.33
N LYS A 141 -57.74 14.08 23.25
CA LYS A 141 -58.02 12.83 22.54
C LYS A 141 -57.52 12.95 21.10
N PRO A 142 -56.93 11.89 20.51
CA PRO A 142 -56.48 11.92 19.12
C PRO A 142 -57.68 11.99 18.17
N THR A 143 -58.04 13.21 17.76
CA THR A 143 -59.03 13.45 16.71
C THR A 143 -58.40 13.10 15.37
N THR A 144 -58.86 12.00 14.76
CA THR A 144 -58.46 11.57 13.42
C THR A 144 -59.06 12.49 12.35
N SER A 145 -58.53 13.70 12.21
CA SER A 145 -58.86 14.62 11.13
C SER A 145 -58.14 14.21 9.85
N SER A 146 -58.86 13.61 8.91
CA SER A 146 -58.37 13.26 7.58
C SER A 146 -58.17 14.51 6.71
N GLY A 147 -57.03 15.19 6.88
CA GLY A 147 -56.59 16.34 6.09
C GLY A 147 -55.20 16.11 5.51
N HIS A 148 -55.04 16.27 4.19
CA HIS A 148 -53.77 15.97 3.51
C HIS A 148 -52.69 17.03 3.80
N GLY A 149 -51.84 16.74 4.78
CA GLY A 149 -50.55 17.41 5.00
C GLY A 149 -49.41 16.41 4.86
N SER A 150 -48.90 16.21 3.64
CA SER A 150 -47.87 15.21 3.33
C SER A 150 -46.48 15.59 3.88
N THR A 151 -46.31 15.51 5.20
CA THR A 151 -44.98 15.36 5.80
C THR A 151 -44.49 13.94 5.50
N SER A 152 -43.71 13.81 4.42
CA SER A 152 -43.10 12.54 4.03
C SER A 152 -42.32 11.96 5.20
N ALA A 153 -42.78 10.81 5.71
CA ALA A 153 -41.94 9.96 6.54
C ALA A 153 -40.79 9.48 5.64
N ALA A 154 -39.63 10.11 5.77
CA ALA A 154 -38.48 9.88 4.90
C ALA A 154 -38.22 8.38 4.76
N GLY A 155 -38.35 7.87 3.53
CA GLY A 155 -38.46 6.44 3.27
C GLY A 155 -37.32 5.66 3.93
N ARG A 156 -37.68 4.58 4.64
CA ARG A 156 -36.67 3.69 5.24
C ARG A 156 -35.74 3.24 4.12
N VAL A 157 -34.43 3.40 4.35
CA VAL A 157 -33.40 2.99 3.39
C VAL A 157 -33.58 1.49 3.13
N THR A 158 -33.57 1.11 1.85
CA THR A 158 -33.67 -0.26 1.39
C THR A 158 -32.42 -0.64 0.60
N ALA A 159 -32.21 -1.93 0.44
CA ALA A 159 -31.15 -2.53 -0.36
C ALA A 159 -31.69 -3.79 -1.05
N PRO A 160 -31.07 -4.27 -2.13
CA PRO A 160 -31.32 -5.62 -2.64
C PRO A 160 -30.97 -6.67 -1.58
N SER A 161 -31.55 -7.86 -1.70
CA SER A 161 -31.20 -8.99 -0.82
C SER A 161 -29.76 -9.46 -1.04
N LYS A 162 -29.17 -10.14 -0.05
CA LYS A 162 -27.85 -10.76 -0.19
C LYS A 162 -27.76 -11.60 -1.48
N ALA A 163 -28.78 -12.41 -1.79
CA ALA A 163 -28.81 -13.27 -2.97
C ALA A 163 -28.72 -12.51 -4.31
N GLU A 164 -29.36 -11.34 -4.42
CA GLU A 164 -29.27 -10.46 -5.61
C GLU A 164 -27.89 -9.80 -5.73
N LEU A 165 -27.28 -9.46 -4.59
CA LEU A 165 -25.95 -8.85 -4.55
C LEU A 165 -24.85 -9.85 -4.92
N LEU A 166 -24.97 -11.11 -4.49
CA LEU A 166 -23.96 -12.16 -4.74
C LEU A 166 -23.65 -12.39 -6.23
N ASN A 167 -24.63 -12.14 -7.12
CA ASN A 167 -24.54 -12.38 -8.55
C ASN A 167 -25.08 -11.15 -9.32
N PRO A 168 -24.33 -10.04 -9.36
CA PRO A 168 -24.85 -8.76 -9.84
C PRO A 168 -25.02 -8.76 -11.38
N ALA A 169 -26.13 -8.19 -11.86
CA ALA A 169 -26.45 -8.13 -13.30
C ALA A 169 -25.48 -7.27 -14.13
N SER A 170 -24.70 -6.40 -13.47
CA SER A 170 -23.53 -5.70 -14.02
C SER A 170 -22.44 -5.72 -12.95
N PRO A 171 -21.16 -5.91 -13.29
CA PRO A 171 -20.08 -5.95 -12.32
C PRO A 171 -19.98 -4.67 -11.47
N TYR A 172 -19.54 -4.83 -10.23
CA TYR A 172 -19.29 -3.73 -9.31
C TYR A 172 -18.11 -2.88 -9.77
N PHE A 173 -18.33 -1.56 -9.81
CA PHE A 173 -17.25 -0.58 -9.73
C PHE A 173 -17.33 0.06 -8.34
N GLY A 174 -16.26 -0.07 -7.56
CA GLY A 174 -16.12 0.57 -6.26
C GLY A 174 -14.91 1.50 -6.19
N MET A 175 -14.90 2.36 -5.18
CA MET A 175 -13.70 3.12 -4.78
C MET A 175 -13.55 3.14 -3.25
N TYR A 176 -12.30 3.13 -2.78
CA TYR A 176 -11.91 3.63 -1.47
C TYR A 176 -11.40 5.07 -1.64
N THR A 177 -11.92 6.03 -0.85
CA THR A 177 -11.34 7.38 -0.75
C THR A 177 -11.16 7.77 0.71
N GLU A 178 -10.45 8.87 0.98
CA GLU A 178 -9.95 9.25 2.32
C GLU A 178 -10.97 9.17 3.46
N GLN A 179 -12.25 9.43 3.18
CA GLN A 179 -13.31 9.56 4.18
C GLN A 179 -14.62 8.86 3.80
N ALA A 180 -14.73 8.22 2.63
CA ALA A 180 -15.96 7.51 2.26
C ALA A 180 -16.10 6.23 3.10
N PRO A 181 -17.33 5.79 3.46
CA PRO A 181 -18.64 6.40 3.21
C PRO A 181 -19.09 7.44 4.28
N PHE A 182 -18.20 7.88 5.18
CA PHE A 182 -18.52 8.88 6.21
C PHE A 182 -18.63 10.30 5.64
N ASN A 183 -17.83 10.62 4.62
CA ASN A 183 -17.92 11.82 3.80
C ASN A 183 -17.54 11.47 2.34
N PHE A 184 -18.41 11.83 1.40
CA PHE A 184 -18.28 11.48 -0.02
C PHE A 184 -17.63 12.59 -0.88
N ALA A 185 -17.15 13.70 -0.31
CA ALA A 185 -16.69 14.86 -1.10
C ALA A 185 -15.63 14.53 -2.16
N SER A 186 -14.61 13.72 -1.82
CA SER A 186 -13.60 13.24 -2.79
C SER A 186 -14.18 12.19 -3.74
N PHE A 187 -14.99 11.27 -3.22
CA PHE A 187 -15.64 10.20 -3.98
C PHE A 187 -16.55 10.74 -5.10
N ASP A 188 -17.38 11.73 -4.78
CA ASP A 188 -18.27 12.39 -5.73
C ASP A 188 -17.49 13.23 -6.75
N ALA A 189 -16.37 13.85 -6.33
CA ALA A 189 -15.49 14.59 -7.24
C ALA A 189 -14.78 13.67 -8.25
N THR A 190 -14.24 12.52 -7.82
CA THR A 190 -13.64 11.52 -8.72
C THR A 190 -14.71 10.90 -9.62
N ALA A 191 -15.87 10.50 -9.09
CA ALA A 191 -16.97 9.96 -9.88
C ALA A 191 -17.44 10.94 -10.98
N THR A 192 -17.59 12.23 -10.64
CA THR A 192 -18.00 13.27 -11.60
C THR A 192 -16.97 13.46 -12.73
N LYS A 193 -15.67 13.30 -12.44
CA LYS A 193 -14.61 13.34 -13.45
C LYS A 193 -14.62 12.11 -14.36
N ILE A 194 -14.98 10.95 -13.83
CA ILE A 194 -15.14 9.71 -14.60
C ILE A 194 -16.40 9.77 -15.49
N GLY A 195 -17.47 10.41 -15.00
CA GLY A 195 -18.78 10.51 -15.63
C GLY A 195 -19.78 9.42 -15.23
N ALA A 196 -19.42 8.58 -14.24
CA ALA A 196 -20.26 7.47 -13.80
C ALA A 196 -20.20 7.26 -12.28
N ARG A 197 -21.34 6.87 -11.69
CA ARG A 197 -21.50 6.55 -10.27
C ARG A 197 -20.98 5.14 -10.01
N PRO A 198 -20.06 4.95 -9.05
CA PRO A 198 -19.75 3.62 -8.52
C PRO A 198 -20.99 2.93 -7.95
N SER A 199 -20.99 1.61 -7.93
CA SER A 199 -22.02 0.75 -7.33
C SER A 199 -21.57 0.11 -6.01
N MET A 200 -20.33 0.38 -5.59
CA MET A 200 -19.73 -0.08 -4.34
C MET A 200 -18.91 1.06 -3.68
N VAL A 201 -18.78 1.04 -2.36
CA VAL A 201 -17.89 1.96 -1.63
C VAL A 201 -17.05 1.18 -0.62
N GLY A 202 -15.74 1.29 -0.74
CA GLY A 202 -14.77 0.64 0.14
C GLY A 202 -14.42 1.51 1.34
N TYR A 203 -14.30 0.91 2.53
CA TYR A 203 -13.68 1.52 3.70
C TYR A 203 -12.95 0.49 4.57
N PHE A 204 -12.18 0.96 5.54
CA PHE A 204 -11.47 0.12 6.51
C PHE A 204 -12.02 0.37 7.92
N ALA A 205 -12.06 -0.68 8.75
CA ALA A 205 -12.45 -0.63 10.16
C ALA A 205 -11.57 -1.59 10.99
N GLY A 206 -11.25 -1.19 12.22
CA GLY A 206 -10.44 -1.99 13.13
C GLY A 206 -11.25 -2.56 14.29
N TRP A 207 -10.68 -3.52 15.00
CA TRP A 207 -11.29 -4.14 16.19
C TRP A 207 -11.21 -3.24 17.44
N ASP A 208 -10.66 -2.03 17.32
CA ASP A 208 -10.80 -0.92 18.28
C ASP A 208 -12.11 -0.12 18.12
N GLN A 209 -12.97 -0.46 17.16
CA GLN A 209 -14.19 0.29 16.82
C GLN A 209 -15.46 -0.55 16.89
N THR A 210 -16.53 0.03 17.45
CA THR A 210 -17.91 -0.50 17.35
C THR A 210 -18.44 -0.42 15.91
N PHE A 211 -19.44 -1.23 15.57
CA PHE A 211 -20.00 -1.25 14.21
C PHE A 211 -20.52 0.13 13.76
N ARG A 212 -20.26 0.46 12.49
CA ARG A 212 -20.61 1.73 11.85
C ARG A 212 -21.87 1.60 11.01
N ALA A 213 -23.01 1.46 11.69
CA ALA A 213 -24.34 1.44 11.04
C ALA A 213 -24.59 2.67 10.15
N ASP A 214 -23.98 3.82 10.46
CA ASP A 214 -24.04 5.04 9.67
C ASP A 214 -23.29 4.93 8.33
N ALA A 215 -22.16 4.21 8.27
CA ALA A 215 -21.41 3.93 7.04
C ALA A 215 -22.24 3.08 6.06
N VAL A 216 -22.87 2.02 6.57
CA VAL A 216 -23.75 1.17 5.77
C VAL A 216 -25.00 1.92 5.32
N THR A 217 -25.60 2.72 6.20
CA THR A 217 -26.79 3.53 5.88
C THR A 217 -26.49 4.65 4.88
N SER A 218 -25.31 5.27 4.93
CA SER A 218 -24.93 6.34 3.98
C SER A 218 -24.60 5.79 2.59
N ALA A 219 -24.00 4.59 2.51
CA ALA A 219 -23.79 3.86 1.26
C ALA A 219 -25.12 3.49 0.58
N TRP A 220 -26.07 2.89 1.31
CA TRP A 220 -27.36 2.48 0.74
C TRP A 220 -28.28 3.65 0.39
N LYS A 221 -28.19 4.80 1.06
CA LYS A 221 -28.83 6.06 0.62
C LYS A 221 -28.38 6.53 -0.78
N ARG A 222 -27.29 5.97 -1.30
CA ARG A 222 -26.69 6.24 -2.61
C ARG A 222 -26.75 5.02 -3.54
N ASN A 223 -27.48 3.96 -3.16
CA ASN A 223 -27.59 2.67 -3.85
C ASN A 223 -26.23 1.96 -4.08
N MET A 224 -25.28 2.13 -3.15
CA MET A 224 -23.96 1.48 -3.22
C MET A 224 -23.83 0.39 -2.14
N LEU A 225 -23.25 -0.75 -2.52
CA LEU A 225 -22.85 -1.79 -1.58
C LEU A 225 -21.63 -1.31 -0.76
N PRO A 226 -21.72 -1.17 0.57
CA PRO A 226 -20.54 -0.97 1.40
C PRO A 226 -19.68 -2.24 1.43
N MET A 227 -18.38 -2.11 1.17
CA MET A 227 -17.37 -3.14 1.39
C MET A 227 -16.40 -2.69 2.49
N MET A 228 -16.50 -3.34 3.65
CA MET A 228 -15.67 -3.09 4.81
C MET A 228 -14.48 -4.05 4.80
N THR A 229 -13.27 -3.52 4.66
CA THR A 229 -12.08 -4.24 5.13
C THR A 229 -12.09 -4.18 6.65
N TRP A 230 -12.11 -5.34 7.29
CA TRP A 230 -12.19 -5.43 8.75
C TRP A 230 -10.92 -6.10 9.26
N GLU A 231 -10.15 -5.36 10.05
CA GLU A 231 -8.80 -5.74 10.45
C GLU A 231 -8.75 -6.06 11.95
N SER A 232 -8.21 -7.23 12.32
CA SER A 232 -8.04 -7.68 13.70
C SER A 232 -6.92 -6.93 14.43
N ARG A 233 -7.00 -5.60 14.48
CA ARG A 233 -6.07 -4.68 15.15
C ARG A 233 -6.70 -3.28 15.31
N PRO A 234 -6.05 -2.32 16.00
CA PRO A 234 -6.47 -0.93 16.00
C PRO A 234 -6.36 -0.29 14.61
N ILE A 235 -7.40 0.39 14.12
CA ILE A 235 -7.46 0.95 12.75
C ILE A 235 -6.41 2.04 12.49
N ASN A 236 -5.84 2.61 13.55
CA ASN A 236 -4.83 3.68 13.46
C ASN A 236 -3.39 3.15 13.37
N ASP A 237 -3.19 1.83 13.42
CA ASP A 237 -1.87 1.22 13.26
C ASP A 237 -1.45 1.21 11.78
N GLY A 238 -0.20 1.58 11.52
CA GLY A 238 0.30 1.73 10.14
C GLY A 238 0.31 0.42 9.36
N ASN A 239 0.15 0.49 8.04
CA ASN A 239 0.33 -0.68 7.17
C ASN A 239 1.77 -1.21 7.31
N GLY A 240 1.92 -2.53 7.36
CA GLY A 240 3.21 -3.18 7.62
C GLY A 240 3.59 -3.30 9.10
N VAL A 241 2.71 -2.90 10.03
CA VAL A 241 2.88 -3.20 11.47
C VAL A 241 2.40 -4.63 11.73
N VAL A 242 3.36 -5.53 11.96
CA VAL A 242 3.14 -6.95 12.23
C VAL A 242 2.94 -7.24 13.74
N ASP A 243 3.57 -6.46 14.62
CA ASP A 243 3.53 -6.68 16.08
C ASP A 243 2.19 -6.22 16.69
N ALA A 244 1.26 -7.14 16.91
CA ALA A 244 -0.01 -6.89 17.62
C ALA A 244 -0.47 -8.10 18.46
N PRO A 245 0.34 -8.57 19.43
CA PRO A 245 0.10 -9.86 20.11
C PRO A 245 -1.22 -9.95 20.88
N SER A 246 -1.81 -8.83 21.30
CA SER A 246 -3.15 -8.79 21.92
C SER A 246 -4.26 -9.26 20.97
N TYR A 247 -4.05 -9.16 19.66
CA TYR A 247 -4.98 -9.56 18.60
C TYR A 247 -4.44 -10.77 17.80
N SER A 248 -3.55 -11.57 18.38
CA SER A 248 -3.07 -12.81 17.74
C SER A 248 -4.23 -13.79 17.49
N LEU A 249 -4.12 -14.59 16.43
CA LEU A 249 -5.16 -15.56 16.07
C LEU A 249 -5.49 -16.51 17.22
N PRO A 250 -4.52 -17.04 18.02
CA PRO A 250 -4.82 -17.84 19.19
C PRO A 250 -5.63 -17.11 20.28
N ASN A 251 -5.46 -15.78 20.43
CA ASN A 251 -6.27 -14.99 21.36
C ASN A 251 -7.71 -14.82 20.87
N ILE A 252 -7.92 -14.70 19.56
CA ILE A 252 -9.26 -14.62 18.96
C ILE A 252 -9.97 -15.98 19.08
N ILE A 253 -9.29 -17.07 18.68
CA ILE A 253 -9.81 -18.45 18.77
C ILE A 253 -10.09 -18.89 20.22
N ALA A 254 -9.36 -18.34 21.20
CA ALA A 254 -9.62 -18.58 22.63
C ALA A 254 -10.86 -17.85 23.18
N GLY A 255 -11.55 -17.06 22.36
CA GLY A 255 -12.80 -16.38 22.71
C GLY A 255 -12.63 -14.98 23.33
N ASN A 256 -11.41 -14.43 23.37
CA ASN A 256 -11.13 -13.15 24.06
C ASN A 256 -11.85 -11.94 23.45
N PHE A 257 -12.34 -12.06 22.21
CA PHE A 257 -13.07 -11.02 21.48
C PHE A 257 -14.57 -11.32 21.31
N ASP A 258 -15.08 -12.43 21.82
CA ASP A 258 -16.44 -12.91 21.49
C ASP A 258 -17.53 -11.94 21.92
N ALA A 259 -17.39 -11.31 23.08
CA ALA A 259 -18.32 -10.29 23.54
C ALA A 259 -18.39 -9.06 22.59
N TYR A 260 -17.28 -8.74 21.92
CA TYR A 260 -17.23 -7.71 20.88
C TYR A 260 -17.89 -8.20 19.59
N LEU A 261 -17.52 -9.40 19.11
CA LEU A 261 -18.06 -10.01 17.88
C LEU A 261 -19.58 -10.22 17.95
N HIS A 262 -20.09 -10.75 19.08
CA HIS A 262 -21.51 -10.92 19.36
C HIS A 262 -22.29 -9.60 19.40
N GLN A 263 -21.66 -8.49 19.81
CA GLN A 263 -22.29 -7.17 19.74
C GLN A 263 -22.27 -6.61 18.31
N TYR A 264 -21.13 -6.74 17.62
CA TYR A 264 -20.94 -6.29 16.24
C TYR A 264 -21.96 -6.95 15.28
N ALA A 265 -22.17 -8.26 15.45
CA ALA A 265 -23.18 -9.01 14.71
C ALA A 265 -24.62 -8.56 15.02
N LYS A 266 -24.96 -8.29 16.30
CA LYS A 266 -26.26 -7.71 16.69
C LYS A 266 -26.50 -6.33 16.10
N ASP A 267 -25.47 -5.49 16.02
CA ASP A 267 -25.58 -4.14 15.45
C ASP A 267 -25.80 -4.19 13.92
N ILE A 268 -25.20 -5.17 13.22
CA ILE A 268 -25.49 -5.47 11.80
C ILE A 268 -26.95 -5.89 11.62
N VAL A 269 -27.43 -6.86 12.42
CA VAL A 269 -28.84 -7.33 12.36
C VAL A 269 -29.82 -6.20 12.68
N THR A 270 -29.50 -5.34 13.65
CA THR A 270 -30.30 -4.17 14.02
C THR A 270 -30.36 -3.13 12.90
N THR A 271 -29.27 -2.97 12.16
CA THR A 271 -29.19 -2.09 10.98
C THR A 271 -30.04 -2.64 9.83
N GLY A 272 -30.04 -3.96 9.63
CA GLY A 272 -30.91 -4.65 8.67
C GLY A 272 -30.64 -4.30 7.21
N LEU A 273 -29.40 -3.91 6.89
CA LEU A 273 -28.91 -3.58 5.56
C LEU A 273 -27.62 -4.37 5.29
N PRO A 274 -27.43 -4.94 4.08
CA PRO A 274 -26.30 -5.80 3.79
C PRO A 274 -24.99 -5.05 3.60
N LEU A 275 -23.88 -5.73 3.83
CA LEU A 275 -22.52 -5.25 3.56
C LEU A 275 -21.61 -6.41 3.15
N ALA A 276 -20.56 -6.11 2.38
CA ALA A 276 -19.45 -7.03 2.20
C ALA A 276 -18.42 -6.84 3.32
N ILE A 277 -17.96 -7.93 3.94
CA ILE A 277 -16.87 -7.94 4.92
C ILE A 277 -15.68 -8.68 4.32
N ARG A 278 -14.59 -7.95 4.13
CA ARG A 278 -13.25 -8.44 3.78
C ARG A 278 -12.44 -8.52 5.08
N LEU A 279 -12.70 -9.55 5.87
CA LEU A 279 -11.99 -9.84 7.12
C LEU A 279 -10.52 -10.18 6.82
N ASP A 280 -9.59 -9.60 7.56
CA ASP A 280 -8.17 -9.98 7.65
C ASP A 280 -7.51 -10.33 6.30
N HIS A 281 -7.69 -9.39 5.37
CA HIS A 281 -7.17 -9.43 4.00
C HIS A 281 -5.65 -9.67 3.91
N GLU A 282 -5.19 -10.18 2.77
CA GLU A 282 -3.77 -10.42 2.50
C GLU A 282 -3.10 -11.36 3.53
N MET A 283 -3.88 -12.29 4.07
CA MET A 283 -3.45 -13.35 5.00
C MET A 283 -2.28 -14.20 4.48
N ASN A 284 -2.09 -14.27 3.16
CA ASN A 284 -0.98 -14.94 2.50
C ASN A 284 0.31 -14.11 2.42
N SER A 285 0.35 -12.91 3.01
CA SER A 285 1.51 -12.00 3.01
C SER A 285 2.48 -12.25 4.17
N THR A 286 3.32 -11.24 4.50
CA THR A 286 4.20 -11.24 5.69
C THR A 286 4.13 -9.90 6.46
N TRP A 287 3.08 -9.10 6.28
CA TRP A 287 3.07 -7.68 6.70
C TRP A 287 1.85 -7.25 7.54
N TYR A 288 1.06 -8.21 8.03
CA TYR A 288 -0.08 -7.97 8.91
C TYR A 288 -0.08 -8.93 10.12
N PRO A 289 -0.71 -8.57 11.25
CA PRO A 289 -0.63 -9.35 12.50
C PRO A 289 -1.41 -10.68 12.48
N TRP A 290 -2.34 -10.85 11.53
CA TRP A 290 -3.12 -12.07 11.28
C TRP A 290 -2.47 -13.03 10.28
N VAL A 291 -1.23 -12.77 9.84
CA VAL A 291 -0.43 -13.74 9.07
C VAL A 291 0.10 -14.84 10.00
N GLU A 292 0.20 -16.08 9.51
CA GLU A 292 0.65 -17.22 10.33
C GLU A 292 2.18 -17.24 10.55
N ASP A 293 2.99 -17.01 9.50
CA ASP A 293 4.46 -17.03 9.57
C ASP A 293 5.16 -15.93 8.75
N ASP A 294 6.44 -15.66 9.05
CA ASP A 294 7.28 -14.64 8.41
C ASP A 294 7.81 -14.99 6.99
N GLY A 295 7.29 -16.05 6.38
CA GLY A 295 7.78 -16.64 5.13
C GLY A 295 8.95 -17.60 5.30
N HIS A 296 9.55 -17.68 6.48
CA HIS A 296 10.64 -18.58 6.84
C HIS A 296 10.19 -19.64 7.86
N GLY A 297 8.90 -19.71 8.18
CA GLY A 297 8.32 -20.60 9.19
C GLY A 297 8.41 -20.08 10.63
N ASN A 298 8.84 -18.84 10.87
CA ASN A 298 8.80 -18.25 12.21
C ASN A 298 7.41 -17.66 12.47
N SER A 299 6.80 -18.06 13.60
CA SER A 299 5.48 -17.61 14.03
C SER A 299 5.39 -16.09 14.22
N ILE A 300 4.41 -15.47 13.56
CA ILE A 300 4.01 -14.07 13.80
C ILE A 300 3.04 -14.04 14.99
N ASN A 301 3.26 -13.16 15.98
CA ASN A 301 2.40 -12.98 17.16
C ASN A 301 2.06 -14.24 18.01
N GLY A 302 2.66 -15.40 17.74
CA GLY A 302 2.28 -16.70 18.32
C GLY A 302 1.28 -17.51 17.48
N ASN A 303 0.85 -16.98 16.33
CA ASN A 303 0.01 -17.63 15.32
C ASN A 303 0.68 -18.89 14.74
N ARG A 304 -0.11 -19.84 14.25
CA ARG A 304 0.37 -21.14 13.76
C ARG A 304 -0.36 -21.55 12.49
N ALA A 305 0.20 -22.56 11.81
CA ALA A 305 -0.38 -23.14 10.60
C ALA A 305 -1.86 -23.54 10.80
N GLY A 306 -2.75 -22.96 10.01
CA GLY A 306 -4.19 -23.17 10.04
C GLY A 306 -4.92 -22.47 11.20
N ASP A 307 -4.31 -21.55 11.93
CA ASP A 307 -5.03 -20.69 12.88
C ASP A 307 -5.86 -19.62 12.16
N TYR A 308 -5.47 -19.18 10.96
CA TYR A 308 -6.25 -18.21 10.17
C TYR A 308 -7.62 -18.77 9.79
N VAL A 309 -7.65 -20.03 9.36
CA VAL A 309 -8.90 -20.76 9.04
C VAL A 309 -9.79 -20.88 10.28
N LYS A 310 -9.24 -21.25 11.44
CA LYS A 310 -10.00 -21.37 12.70
C LYS A 310 -10.56 -20.01 13.14
N MET A 311 -9.77 -18.95 13.03
CA MET A 311 -10.20 -17.59 13.36
C MET A 311 -11.37 -17.15 12.47
N TRP A 312 -11.25 -17.34 11.15
CA TRP A 312 -12.33 -17.04 10.20
C TRP A 312 -13.61 -17.79 10.53
N GLN A 313 -13.52 -19.11 10.74
CA GLN A 313 -14.64 -19.97 11.09
C GLN A 313 -15.30 -19.54 12.41
N HIS A 314 -14.51 -19.23 13.43
CA HIS A 314 -14.99 -18.75 14.73
C HIS A 314 -15.76 -17.41 14.63
N VAL A 315 -15.22 -16.44 13.87
CA VAL A 315 -15.92 -15.16 13.60
C VAL A 315 -17.21 -15.40 12.79
N HIS A 316 -17.15 -16.27 11.78
CA HIS A 316 -18.29 -16.63 10.94
C HIS A 316 -19.42 -17.31 11.73
N ASP A 317 -19.08 -18.25 12.62
CA ASP A 317 -20.05 -18.98 13.45
C ASP A 317 -20.71 -18.08 14.50
N ILE A 318 -19.97 -17.12 15.09
CA ILE A 318 -20.56 -16.09 15.96
C ILE A 318 -21.58 -15.27 15.18
N PHE A 319 -21.22 -14.80 13.97
CA PHE A 319 -22.13 -14.06 13.10
C PHE A 319 -23.31 -14.90 12.61
N GLN A 320 -23.13 -16.21 12.43
CA GLN A 320 -24.20 -17.15 12.10
C GLN A 320 -25.17 -17.34 13.28
N SER A 321 -24.65 -17.42 14.52
CA SER A 321 -25.44 -17.62 15.73
C SER A 321 -26.36 -16.43 16.05
N GLU A 322 -25.90 -15.21 15.78
CA GLU A 322 -26.68 -13.97 15.90
C GLU A 322 -27.55 -13.69 14.67
N GLY A 323 -27.41 -14.47 13.59
CA GLY A 323 -28.14 -14.30 12.34
C GLY A 323 -27.64 -13.17 11.42
N ALA A 324 -26.46 -12.60 11.68
CA ALA A 324 -25.86 -11.53 10.87
C ALA A 324 -25.47 -11.98 9.45
N ASN A 325 -25.21 -13.27 9.24
CA ASN A 325 -24.86 -13.85 7.93
C ASN A 325 -25.91 -13.67 6.82
N GLN A 326 -27.16 -13.30 7.16
CA GLN A 326 -28.17 -12.92 6.16
C GLN A 326 -27.90 -11.53 5.53
N PHE A 327 -27.10 -10.70 6.19
CA PHE A 327 -26.71 -9.34 5.77
C PHE A 327 -25.24 -9.27 5.33
N VAL A 328 -24.35 -10.09 5.89
CA VAL A 328 -22.93 -10.10 5.53
C VAL A 328 -22.66 -10.93 4.28
N ILE A 329 -21.91 -10.37 3.32
CA ILE A 329 -21.25 -11.07 2.22
C ILE A 329 -19.78 -11.26 2.61
N TRP A 330 -19.32 -12.50 2.78
CA TRP A 330 -17.96 -12.82 3.23
C TRP A 330 -16.97 -12.87 2.07
N VAL A 331 -15.91 -12.04 2.13
CA VAL A 331 -14.96 -11.82 1.02
C VAL A 331 -13.55 -12.24 1.43
N TRP A 332 -13.14 -13.46 1.07
CA TRP A 332 -11.81 -13.98 1.40
C TRP A 332 -10.77 -13.52 0.37
N ALA A 333 -9.88 -12.60 0.75
CA ALA A 333 -9.10 -11.80 -0.21
C ALA A 333 -7.56 -11.81 0.03
N PRO A 334 -6.81 -12.74 -0.58
CA PRO A 334 -5.33 -12.73 -0.63
C PRO A 334 -4.72 -11.54 -1.40
N ASN A 335 -3.41 -11.30 -1.20
CA ASN A 335 -2.59 -10.45 -2.08
C ASN A 335 -2.06 -11.23 -3.30
N ARG A 336 -1.63 -10.50 -4.35
CA ARG A 336 -1.02 -11.07 -5.57
C ARG A 336 0.21 -11.95 -5.25
N VAL A 337 0.17 -13.22 -5.68
CA VAL A 337 1.12 -14.26 -5.22
C VAL A 337 2.54 -14.14 -5.76
N ASP A 338 2.74 -13.38 -6.84
CA ASP A 338 4.02 -13.21 -7.52
C ASP A 338 5.01 -12.30 -6.77
N ASN A 339 4.52 -11.51 -5.80
CA ASN A 339 5.29 -10.52 -5.04
C ASN A 339 5.49 -10.93 -3.56
N LEU A 340 5.34 -12.22 -3.25
CA LEU A 340 5.45 -12.77 -1.89
C LEU A 340 6.77 -13.54 -1.68
N THR A 341 7.00 -14.05 -0.46
CA THR A 341 8.10 -14.99 -0.18
C THR A 341 7.88 -16.31 -0.95
N THR A 342 8.95 -17.06 -1.26
CA THR A 342 8.88 -18.25 -2.14
C THR A 342 7.94 -19.33 -1.62
N SER A 343 7.91 -19.54 -0.31
CA SER A 343 6.97 -20.40 0.43
C SER A 343 5.52 -19.98 0.20
N HIS A 344 5.23 -18.68 0.32
CA HIS A 344 3.88 -18.14 0.24
C HIS A 344 3.28 -18.02 -1.16
N ARG A 345 4.08 -18.21 -2.24
CA ARG A 345 3.58 -18.21 -3.63
C ARG A 345 2.85 -19.49 -4.03
N ALA A 346 2.97 -20.55 -3.25
CA ALA A 346 2.50 -21.88 -3.63
C ALA A 346 0.97 -22.02 -3.49
N LEU A 347 0.32 -22.63 -4.48
CA LEU A 347 -1.13 -22.93 -4.45
C LEU A 347 -1.53 -23.67 -3.16
N ALA A 348 -0.70 -24.62 -2.69
CA ALA A 348 -0.96 -25.37 -1.46
C ALA A 348 -0.99 -24.47 -0.20
N TYR A 349 -0.15 -23.42 -0.14
CA TYR A 349 -0.18 -22.45 0.96
C TYR A 349 -1.42 -21.56 0.90
N LEU A 350 -1.78 -21.09 -0.31
CA LEU A 350 -3.01 -20.32 -0.48
C LEU A 350 -4.27 -21.16 -0.16
N GLN A 351 -4.25 -22.46 -0.47
CA GLN A 351 -5.31 -23.41 -0.12
C GLN A 351 -5.37 -23.71 1.39
N SER A 352 -4.24 -23.78 2.11
CA SER A 352 -4.25 -23.97 3.58
C SER A 352 -4.82 -22.78 4.36
N LEU A 353 -4.93 -21.61 3.74
CA LEU A 353 -5.55 -20.40 4.31
C LEU A 353 -7.03 -20.25 3.94
N TYR A 354 -7.60 -21.17 3.15
CA TYR A 354 -9.00 -21.12 2.70
C TYR A 354 -9.93 -21.77 3.73
N PRO A 355 -10.90 -21.04 4.32
CA PRO A 355 -11.72 -21.57 5.41
C PRO A 355 -12.79 -22.56 4.95
N GLY A 356 -13.28 -22.46 3.71
CA GLY A 356 -14.20 -23.43 3.10
C GLY A 356 -15.30 -22.78 2.26
N ASP A 357 -15.99 -23.62 1.48
CA ASP A 357 -17.10 -23.17 0.62
C ASP A 357 -18.33 -22.68 1.39
N GLY A 358 -18.46 -23.00 2.69
CA GLY A 358 -19.58 -22.57 3.54
C GLY A 358 -19.43 -21.13 4.07
N ASP A 359 -18.20 -20.70 4.34
CA ASP A 359 -17.89 -19.50 5.14
C ASP A 359 -17.43 -18.31 4.27
N VAL A 360 -17.49 -18.47 2.95
CA VAL A 360 -17.02 -17.50 1.96
C VAL A 360 -18.09 -17.35 0.88
N ASP A 361 -18.55 -16.13 0.66
CA ASP A 361 -19.46 -15.81 -0.44
C ASP A 361 -18.67 -15.52 -1.73
N TRP A 362 -17.64 -14.69 -1.64
CA TRP A 362 -16.78 -14.26 -2.75
C TRP A 362 -15.31 -14.55 -2.47
N LEU A 363 -14.59 -14.96 -3.51
CA LEU A 363 -13.14 -14.86 -3.54
C LEU A 363 -12.77 -13.42 -3.83
N GLY A 364 -11.78 -12.89 -3.13
CA GLY A 364 -11.21 -11.57 -3.38
C GLY A 364 -9.76 -11.65 -3.84
N MET A 365 -9.21 -10.54 -4.31
CA MET A 365 -7.77 -10.28 -4.15
C MET A 365 -7.42 -8.78 -4.18
N SER A 366 -6.30 -8.45 -3.54
CA SER A 366 -5.59 -7.19 -3.75
C SER A 366 -4.58 -7.30 -4.89
N GLY A 367 -4.49 -6.28 -5.74
CA GLY A 367 -3.51 -6.26 -6.85
C GLY A 367 -3.13 -4.85 -7.30
N TYR A 368 -1.84 -4.51 -7.13
CA TYR A 368 -1.30 -3.19 -7.45
C TYR A 368 -0.19 -3.25 -8.51
N LEU A 369 -0.14 -2.27 -9.43
CA LEU A 369 1.07 -1.93 -10.18
C LEU A 369 1.89 -0.93 -9.36
N ARG A 370 2.90 -1.42 -8.63
CA ARG A 370 3.70 -0.60 -7.71
C ARG A 370 5.21 -0.75 -7.92
N PRO A 371 6.00 0.31 -7.70
CA PRO A 371 7.46 0.21 -7.67
C PRO A 371 7.95 -0.66 -6.47
N PRO A 372 9.20 -1.16 -6.51
CA PRO A 372 10.18 -0.98 -7.58
C PRO A 372 9.85 -1.85 -8.81
N PHE A 373 9.95 -1.27 -10.01
CA PHE A 373 9.74 -2.03 -11.26
C PHE A 373 11.02 -2.76 -11.68
N THR A 374 10.88 -3.89 -12.37
CA THR A 374 12.01 -4.74 -12.80
C THR A 374 12.18 -4.77 -14.32
N SER A 375 13.43 -4.87 -14.78
CA SER A 375 13.71 -4.98 -16.22
C SER A 375 13.02 -6.20 -16.84
N GLY A 376 12.18 -5.99 -17.85
CA GLY A 376 11.39 -7.03 -18.51
C GLY A 376 9.97 -7.22 -17.96
N GLN A 377 9.58 -6.55 -16.87
CA GLN A 377 8.22 -6.54 -16.34
C GLN A 377 7.21 -6.04 -17.38
N GLN A 378 6.08 -6.75 -17.56
CA GLN A 378 4.99 -6.29 -18.41
C GLN A 378 3.94 -5.58 -17.56
N TYR A 379 3.57 -4.37 -17.96
CA TYR A 379 2.57 -3.56 -17.26
C TYR A 379 1.16 -3.95 -17.71
N THR A 380 0.77 -5.19 -17.37
CA THR A 380 -0.46 -5.85 -17.83
C THR A 380 -1.38 -6.30 -16.69
N PHE A 381 -2.61 -6.65 -17.05
CA PHE A 381 -3.55 -7.36 -16.18
C PHE A 381 -3.02 -8.74 -15.81
N ASP A 382 -2.59 -9.55 -16.79
CA ASP A 382 -2.18 -10.93 -16.55
C ASP A 382 -0.94 -11.03 -15.63
N GLU A 383 0.01 -10.09 -15.74
CA GLU A 383 1.17 -10.05 -14.84
C GLU A 383 0.82 -9.51 -13.43
N THR A 384 -0.31 -8.81 -13.25
CA THR A 384 -0.77 -8.36 -11.91
C THR A 384 -1.74 -9.34 -11.25
N PHE A 385 -2.58 -10.02 -12.02
CA PHE A 385 -3.71 -10.81 -11.51
C PHE A 385 -3.69 -12.28 -11.98
N GLY A 386 -3.16 -12.58 -13.16
CA GLY A 386 -3.37 -13.87 -13.85
C GLY A 386 -2.98 -15.10 -13.03
N THR A 387 -1.77 -15.10 -12.45
CA THR A 387 -1.30 -16.20 -11.58
C THR A 387 -2.20 -16.38 -10.35
N THR A 388 -2.58 -15.28 -9.70
CA THR A 388 -3.42 -15.30 -8.49
C THR A 388 -4.85 -15.75 -8.81
N LEU A 389 -5.45 -15.25 -9.89
CA LEU A 389 -6.74 -15.71 -10.41
C LEU A 389 -6.71 -17.20 -10.75
N GLY A 390 -5.62 -17.68 -11.35
CA GLY A 390 -5.40 -19.11 -11.60
C GLY A 390 -5.44 -19.95 -10.31
N GLN A 391 -4.81 -19.47 -9.23
CA GLN A 391 -4.87 -20.15 -7.93
C GLN A 391 -6.24 -20.03 -7.25
N LEU A 392 -6.87 -18.85 -7.23
CA LEU A 392 -8.23 -18.65 -6.72
C LEU A 392 -9.23 -19.62 -7.36
N ARG A 393 -9.19 -19.73 -8.70
CA ARG A 393 -10.02 -20.65 -9.50
C ARG A 393 -9.67 -22.13 -9.27
N ALA A 394 -8.51 -22.45 -8.69
CA ALA A 394 -8.12 -23.80 -8.28
C ALA A 394 -8.47 -24.10 -6.81
N THR A 395 -8.64 -23.08 -5.98
CA THR A 395 -9.13 -23.19 -4.59
C THR A 395 -10.64 -23.41 -4.53
N ALA A 396 -11.45 -22.56 -5.18
CA ALA A 396 -12.91 -22.66 -5.13
C ALA A 396 -13.60 -22.19 -6.42
N LYS A 397 -14.90 -22.45 -6.54
CA LYS A 397 -15.75 -22.06 -7.70
C LYS A 397 -16.80 -21.04 -7.29
N LYS A 398 -16.33 -19.84 -6.94
CA LYS A 398 -17.16 -18.70 -6.47
C LYS A 398 -16.88 -17.45 -7.32
N PRO A 399 -17.79 -16.44 -7.30
CA PRO A 399 -17.51 -15.14 -7.89
C PRO A 399 -16.25 -14.50 -7.33
N ILE A 400 -15.51 -13.76 -8.17
CA ILE A 400 -14.26 -13.09 -7.81
C ILE A 400 -14.48 -11.57 -7.78
N ILE A 401 -14.08 -10.89 -6.70
CA ILE A 401 -14.00 -9.43 -6.64
C ILE A 401 -12.53 -9.01 -6.60
N LEU A 402 -12.09 -8.09 -7.46
CA LEU A 402 -10.77 -7.46 -7.32
C LEU A 402 -10.88 -6.41 -6.21
N ALA A 403 -10.83 -6.88 -4.98
CA ALA A 403 -11.26 -6.19 -3.76
C ALA A 403 -10.47 -4.91 -3.47
N GLU A 404 -9.25 -4.78 -3.99
CA GLU A 404 -8.41 -3.61 -3.86
C GLU A 404 -7.44 -3.50 -5.05
N VAL A 405 -7.57 -2.43 -5.84
CA VAL A 405 -6.81 -2.24 -7.09
C VAL A 405 -6.22 -0.84 -7.18
N GLY A 406 -4.98 -0.71 -7.66
CA GLY A 406 -4.39 0.58 -8.00
C GLY A 406 -3.15 0.47 -8.89
N ALA A 407 -2.85 1.55 -9.61
CA ALA A 407 -1.62 1.67 -10.40
C ALA A 407 -0.92 3.01 -10.11
N SER A 408 0.41 2.99 -9.97
CA SER A 408 1.19 4.16 -9.54
C SER A 408 1.62 5.01 -10.73
N GLU A 409 1.61 6.33 -10.54
CA GLU A 409 2.16 7.31 -11.50
C GLU A 409 3.69 7.29 -11.64
N THR A 410 4.38 6.46 -10.85
CA THR A 410 5.82 6.17 -11.00
C THR A 410 6.11 5.67 -12.42
N ASP A 411 7.15 6.23 -13.04
CA ASP A 411 7.66 5.90 -14.38
C ASP A 411 6.62 5.95 -15.55
N GLY A 412 5.43 6.52 -15.29
CA GLY A 412 4.41 6.79 -16.30
C GLY A 412 3.65 5.58 -16.84
N HIS A 413 3.76 4.41 -16.19
CA HIS A 413 3.17 3.16 -16.70
C HIS A 413 1.65 3.04 -16.50
N LYS A 414 1.09 3.84 -15.58
CA LYS A 414 -0.33 3.81 -15.17
C LYS A 414 -1.36 3.86 -16.30
N PRO A 415 -1.31 4.77 -17.31
CA PRO A 415 -2.37 4.86 -18.32
C PRO A 415 -2.43 3.62 -19.23
N ALA A 416 -1.27 3.10 -19.63
CA ALA A 416 -1.17 1.88 -20.43
C ALA A 416 -1.62 0.65 -19.63
N TRP A 417 -1.25 0.58 -18.35
CA TRP A 417 -1.72 -0.47 -17.46
C TRP A 417 -3.24 -0.42 -17.23
N ILE A 418 -3.83 0.77 -17.06
CA ILE A 418 -5.30 0.93 -16.93
C ILE A 418 -6.02 0.43 -18.18
N ALA A 419 -5.55 0.78 -19.37
CA ALA A 419 -6.13 0.27 -20.61
C ALA A 419 -6.03 -1.27 -20.71
N ASN A 420 -4.91 -1.86 -20.25
CA ASN A 420 -4.74 -3.31 -20.22
C ASN A 420 -5.57 -3.98 -19.12
N PHE A 421 -5.74 -3.35 -17.95
CA PHE A 421 -6.62 -3.76 -16.87
C PHE A 421 -8.06 -3.89 -17.35
N PHE A 422 -8.59 -2.87 -18.03
CA PHE A 422 -9.94 -2.92 -18.60
C PHE A 422 -10.08 -3.93 -19.74
N SER A 423 -9.03 -4.18 -20.53
CA SER A 423 -9.02 -5.33 -21.46
C SER A 423 -9.17 -6.65 -20.71
N GLY A 424 -8.40 -6.85 -19.63
CA GLY A 424 -8.43 -8.04 -18.78
C GLY A 424 -9.77 -8.28 -18.07
N VAL A 425 -10.35 -7.27 -17.41
CA VAL A 425 -11.63 -7.44 -16.71
C VAL A 425 -12.86 -7.48 -17.62
N ASN A 426 -12.76 -7.07 -18.89
CA ASN A 426 -13.82 -7.27 -19.88
C ASN A 426 -13.68 -8.58 -20.69
N ALA A 427 -12.56 -9.30 -20.57
CA ALA A 427 -12.31 -10.51 -21.34
C ALA A 427 -13.21 -11.71 -20.94
N ASP A 428 -13.60 -12.52 -21.93
CA ASP A 428 -14.40 -13.74 -21.76
C ASP A 428 -13.78 -14.80 -20.83
N ALA A 429 -12.46 -14.75 -20.61
CA ALA A 429 -11.76 -15.60 -19.64
C ALA A 429 -11.99 -15.19 -18.18
N ASN A 430 -12.52 -13.98 -17.93
CA ASN A 430 -12.57 -13.30 -16.64
C ASN A 430 -13.99 -12.84 -16.26
N LYS A 431 -15.03 -13.42 -16.86
CA LYS A 431 -16.44 -13.14 -16.57
C LYS A 431 -16.93 -13.65 -15.20
N ASP A 432 -16.15 -14.49 -14.54
CA ASP A 432 -16.28 -14.85 -13.11
C ASP A 432 -15.83 -13.72 -12.16
N ILE A 433 -15.07 -12.74 -12.66
CA ILE A 433 -14.83 -11.48 -11.94
C ILE A 433 -16.12 -10.66 -11.96
N ILE A 434 -16.73 -10.43 -10.80
CA ILE A 434 -17.97 -9.67 -10.61
C ILE A 434 -17.73 -8.19 -10.24
N GLY A 435 -16.48 -7.72 -10.30
CA GLY A 435 -16.16 -6.30 -10.16
C GLY A 435 -14.78 -6.02 -9.60
N PHE A 436 -14.54 -4.75 -9.28
CA PHE A 436 -13.34 -4.27 -8.61
C PHE A 436 -13.63 -3.06 -7.72
N SER A 437 -12.79 -2.84 -6.70
CA SER A 437 -12.76 -1.57 -5.95
C SER A 437 -11.40 -0.90 -6.09
N TRP A 438 -11.38 0.32 -6.63
CA TRP A 438 -10.17 1.09 -6.84
C TRP A 438 -9.75 1.83 -5.56
N PHE A 439 -8.48 1.80 -5.23
CA PHE A 439 -7.92 2.53 -4.10
C PHE A 439 -7.57 3.96 -4.53
N ASP A 440 -8.51 4.90 -4.41
CA ASP A 440 -8.43 6.26 -4.97
C ASP A 440 -7.70 7.22 -4.01
N LEU A 441 -6.43 6.93 -3.73
CA LEU A 441 -5.64 7.58 -2.67
C LEU A 441 -4.18 7.86 -3.09
N ALA A 442 -3.54 8.83 -2.44
CA ALA A 442 -2.10 9.11 -2.61
C ALA A 442 -1.36 8.85 -1.29
N ILE A 443 -0.52 7.79 -1.25
CA ILE A 443 0.11 7.32 -0.01
C ILE A 443 1.64 7.33 -0.16
N SER A 444 2.31 8.08 0.72
CA SER A 444 3.77 8.09 0.85
C SER A 444 4.25 6.90 1.69
N THR A 445 5.19 6.12 1.14
CA THR A 445 5.73 4.88 1.71
C THR A 445 7.24 4.83 1.53
N TYR A 446 7.95 3.96 2.24
CA TYR A 446 9.38 3.72 2.00
C TYR A 446 9.58 2.59 1.00
N VAL A 447 10.04 2.94 -0.21
CA VAL A 447 10.42 2.00 -1.27
C VAL A 447 11.94 1.93 -1.32
N GLN A 448 12.51 0.75 -1.07
CA GLN A 448 13.97 0.54 -1.00
C GLN A 448 14.71 1.56 -0.11
N GLY A 449 14.10 1.94 1.02
CA GLY A 449 14.65 2.92 1.97
C GLY A 449 14.45 4.40 1.60
N SER A 450 13.92 4.70 0.40
CA SER A 450 13.59 6.06 -0.04
C SER A 450 12.10 6.35 0.12
N LEU A 451 11.73 7.57 0.53
CA LEU A 451 10.32 7.97 0.60
C LEU A 451 9.77 8.19 -0.82
N ALA A 452 8.75 7.42 -1.19
CA ALA A 452 8.06 7.51 -2.47
C ALA A 452 6.54 7.60 -2.26
N THR A 453 5.90 8.57 -2.90
CA THR A 453 4.44 8.67 -2.98
C THR A 453 3.94 7.81 -4.12
N ASN A 454 3.17 6.77 -3.78
CA ASN A 454 2.37 6.08 -4.77
C ASN A 454 1.05 6.86 -4.92
N ASP A 455 0.82 7.40 -6.11
CA ASP A 455 -0.42 8.13 -6.41
C ASP A 455 -1.37 7.22 -7.17
N TRP A 456 -2.27 6.58 -6.41
CA TRP A 456 -3.21 5.60 -6.94
C TRP A 456 -4.44 6.26 -7.57
N ARG A 457 -4.78 7.50 -7.19
CA ARG A 457 -5.99 8.23 -7.59
C ARG A 457 -6.28 8.15 -9.09
N ILE A 458 -7.53 7.93 -9.49
CA ILE A 458 -7.93 7.80 -10.89
C ILE A 458 -7.65 9.10 -11.65
N ASP A 459 -7.85 10.24 -10.99
CA ASP A 459 -7.66 11.58 -11.53
C ASP A 459 -6.25 12.18 -11.32
N SER A 460 -5.26 11.37 -10.90
CA SER A 460 -3.88 11.81 -10.62
C SER A 460 -3.23 12.54 -11.79
N ARG A 461 -3.58 12.16 -13.02
CA ARG A 461 -3.22 12.86 -14.26
C ARG A 461 -4.33 12.74 -15.33
N PRO A 462 -4.42 13.68 -16.29
CA PRO A 462 -5.43 13.62 -17.36
C PRO A 462 -5.40 12.34 -18.20
N GLU A 463 -4.21 11.82 -18.50
CA GLU A 463 -4.03 10.58 -19.28
C GLU A 463 -4.48 9.33 -18.51
N SER A 464 -4.28 9.30 -17.19
CA SER A 464 -4.76 8.21 -16.31
C SER A 464 -6.29 8.22 -16.21
N LEU A 465 -6.89 9.40 -16.03
CA LEU A 465 -8.35 9.56 -16.04
C LEU A 465 -8.95 9.19 -17.40
N ALA A 466 -8.37 9.64 -18.50
CA ALA A 466 -8.86 9.36 -19.84
C ALA A 466 -8.81 7.85 -20.17
N ALA A 467 -7.73 7.17 -19.79
CA ALA A 467 -7.63 5.71 -19.92
C ALA A 467 -8.69 4.99 -19.08
N PHE A 468 -8.98 5.49 -17.87
CA PHE A 468 -9.96 4.89 -16.96
C PHE A 468 -11.39 5.06 -17.46
N THR A 469 -11.80 6.28 -17.83
CA THR A 469 -13.12 6.54 -18.43
C THR A 469 -13.31 5.77 -19.74
N ALA A 470 -12.28 5.69 -20.59
CA ALA A 470 -12.36 4.92 -21.84
C ALA A 470 -12.52 3.40 -21.59
N GLY A 471 -11.85 2.84 -20.58
CA GLY A 471 -11.97 1.43 -20.24
C GLY A 471 -13.27 1.07 -19.50
N LEU A 472 -13.78 1.98 -18.66
CA LEU A 472 -15.00 1.77 -17.87
C LEU A 472 -16.28 2.01 -18.67
N LEU A 473 -16.32 3.05 -19.52
CA LEU A 473 -17.53 3.52 -20.22
C LEU A 473 -17.45 3.38 -21.75
N GLY A 474 -16.33 2.90 -22.29
CA GLY A 474 -16.15 2.74 -23.73
C GLY A 474 -16.85 1.51 -24.33
N PRO A 475 -16.93 1.42 -25.66
CA PRO A 475 -17.50 0.28 -26.37
C PRO A 475 -16.82 -1.03 -25.98
N GLY A 476 -17.61 -2.05 -25.63
CA GLY A 476 -17.11 -3.35 -25.16
C GLY A 476 -16.92 -3.45 -23.63
N SER A 477 -17.12 -2.35 -22.88
CA SER A 477 -17.26 -2.45 -21.43
C SER A 477 -18.54 -3.20 -21.04
N ARG A 478 -18.42 -4.12 -20.07
CA ARG A 478 -19.57 -4.79 -19.43
C ARG A 478 -20.07 -4.08 -18.17
N PHE A 479 -19.55 -2.89 -17.84
CA PHE A 479 -19.96 -2.10 -16.68
C PHE A 479 -21.11 -1.16 -17.05
N HIS A 480 -22.32 -1.50 -16.64
CA HIS A 480 -23.54 -0.75 -16.93
C HIS A 480 -23.92 0.15 -15.74
N LEU A 481 -23.17 1.25 -15.60
CA LEU A 481 -23.27 2.19 -14.49
C LEU A 481 -24.29 3.31 -14.75
N THR A 482 -24.76 3.94 -13.67
CA THR A 482 -25.59 5.16 -13.75
C THR A 482 -24.68 6.37 -13.94
N ALA A 483 -25.03 7.31 -14.83
CA ALA A 483 -24.32 8.58 -14.98
C ALA A 483 -24.37 9.42 -13.69
N THR A 484 -23.35 10.24 -13.45
CA THR A 484 -23.29 11.17 -12.30
C THR A 484 -24.27 12.33 -12.43
#